data_AF-A0A9E0LWF3-F1
#
_entry.id   AF-A0A9E0LWF3-F1
#
_cell.length_a   1.000
_cell.length_b   1.000
_cell.length_c   1.000
_cell.angle_alpha   90.00
_cell.angle_beta   90.00
_cell.angle_gamma   90.00
#
_symmetry.space_group_name_H-M   'P 1'
#
loop_
_entity.id
_entity.type
_entity.pdbx_description
1 polymer ?
#
loop_
_entity_poly.entity_id
_entity_poly.type
_entity_poly.pdbx_seq_one_letter_code
_entity_poly.pdbx_strand_id
1 'polypeptide(L)'
;MILLDTSGLLAWIDAGQRRHGDVAAAMATIAPPFVLSPFVLAEIDYLLGERVGPAAEQALLAEIEGGAFELPPFDAADIGAALRVIERYSDFPLGLADASLVVLSERYRTLSLLSLDERHFRTLRGHRGRPFELIPETR
;
A
#
# COMPACT_ATOMS: atom_id res chain seq x y z
N MET A 1 4.31 11.03 5.87
CA MET A 1 3.75 10.57 4.60
C MET A 1 4.31 9.21 4.25
N ILE A 2 3.46 8.22 4.07
CA ILE A 2 3.85 6.86 3.66
C ILE A 2 2.88 6.34 2.59
N LEU A 3 3.34 5.41 1.76
CA LEU A 3 2.46 4.63 0.91
C LEU A 3 1.88 3.45 1.68
N LEU A 4 0.68 3.01 1.32
CA LEU A 4 0.04 1.84 1.91
C LEU A 4 -0.12 0.73 0.87
N ASP A 5 0.33 -0.47 1.20
CA ASP A 5 0.03 -1.71 0.49
C ASP A 5 -1.14 -2.44 1.16
N THR A 6 -1.81 -3.30 0.39
CA THR A 6 -2.97 -4.09 0.80
C THR A 6 -2.66 -4.93 2.03
N SER A 7 -1.51 -5.61 2.06
CA SER A 7 -1.15 -6.50 3.18
C SER A 7 -0.93 -5.74 4.49
N GLY A 8 -0.30 -4.57 4.40
CA GLY A 8 -0.02 -3.69 5.53
C GLY A 8 -1.29 -3.06 6.08
N LEU A 9 -2.16 -2.57 5.19
CA LEU A 9 -3.44 -1.96 5.56
C LEU A 9 -4.39 -2.99 6.20
N LEU A 10 -4.47 -4.21 5.66
CA LEU A 10 -5.26 -5.29 6.25
C LEU A 10 -4.78 -5.61 7.68
N ALA A 11 -3.46 -5.72 7.88
CA ALA A 11 -2.88 -5.96 9.20
C ALA A 11 -3.11 -4.80 10.17
N TRP A 12 -3.19 -3.57 9.67
CA TRP A 12 -3.48 -2.41 10.50
C TRP A 12 -4.95 -2.38 10.96
N ILE A 13 -5.89 -2.75 10.10
CA ILE A 13 -7.34 -2.68 10.37
C ILE A 13 -7.83 -3.90 11.17
N ASP A 14 -7.45 -5.11 10.74
CA ASP A 14 -7.99 -6.35 11.31
C ASP A 14 -7.18 -6.77 12.55
N ALA A 15 -7.80 -6.60 13.72
CA ALA A 15 -7.23 -6.99 15.02
C ALA A 15 -6.97 -8.50 15.15
N GLY A 16 -7.57 -9.33 14.28
CA GLY A 16 -7.30 -10.77 14.20
C GLY A 16 -5.98 -11.11 13.48
N GLN A 17 -5.34 -10.15 12.81
CA GLN A 17 -4.09 -10.39 12.10
C GLN A 17 -2.92 -10.61 13.05
N ARG A 18 -2.09 -11.63 12.76
CA ARG A 18 -0.93 -11.99 13.61
C ARG A 18 0.04 -10.83 13.85
N ARG A 19 0.18 -9.94 12.88
CA ARG A 19 1.10 -8.78 12.92
C ARG A 19 0.39 -7.47 13.30
N HIS A 20 -0.90 -7.51 13.69
CA HIS A 20 -1.67 -6.31 14.00
C HIS A 20 -1.00 -5.43 15.05
N GLY A 21 -0.55 -6.01 16.17
CA GLY A 21 0.11 -5.25 17.24
C GLY A 21 1.38 -4.52 16.78
N ASP A 22 2.22 -5.17 15.98
CA ASP A 22 3.44 -4.55 15.45
C ASP A 22 3.12 -3.40 14.48
N VAL A 23 2.14 -3.61 13.60
CA VAL A 23 1.71 -2.62 12.62
C VAL A 23 1.06 -1.42 13.31
N ALA A 24 0.14 -1.66 14.25
CA ALA A 24 -0.52 -0.61 15.02
C ALA A 24 0.49 0.22 15.83
N ALA A 25 1.48 -0.43 16.46
CA ALA A 25 2.54 0.27 17.19
C ALA A 25 3.40 1.14 16.26
N ALA A 26 3.74 0.66 15.07
CA ALA A 26 4.49 1.45 14.09
C ALA A 26 3.66 2.64 13.59
N MET A 27 2.41 2.41 13.19
CA MET A 27 1.52 3.44 12.66
C MET A 27 1.17 4.53 13.68
N ALA A 28 1.10 4.19 14.97
CA ALA A 28 0.87 5.17 16.05
C ALA A 28 1.95 6.27 16.13
N THR A 29 3.12 6.05 15.54
CA THR A 29 4.23 7.02 15.52
C THR A 29 4.33 7.81 14.22
N ILE A 30 3.52 7.47 13.21
CA ILE A 30 3.62 8.04 11.87
C ILE A 30 2.48 9.02 11.64
N ALA A 31 2.83 10.27 11.30
CA ALA A 31 1.85 11.28 10.95
C ALA A 31 1.38 11.15 9.48
N PRO A 32 0.11 11.51 9.20
CA PRO A 32 -0.44 11.61 7.84
C PRO A 32 0.34 12.62 6.97
N PRO A 33 0.13 12.64 5.64
CA PRO A 33 -0.87 11.87 4.89
C PRO A 33 -0.49 10.41 4.64
N PHE A 34 -1.49 9.54 4.59
CA PHE A 34 -1.35 8.15 4.15
C PHE A 34 -1.83 8.02 2.72
N VAL A 35 -0.91 7.71 1.79
CA VAL A 35 -1.22 7.66 0.36
C VAL A 35 -1.71 6.27 0.00
N LEU A 36 -2.93 6.19 -0.53
CA LEU A 36 -3.59 4.94 -0.87
C LEU A 36 -3.89 4.90 -2.37
N SER A 37 -3.22 3.99 -3.09
CA SER A 37 -3.48 3.76 -4.51
C SER A 37 -4.94 3.31 -4.72
N PRO A 38 -5.63 3.75 -5.80
CA PRO A 38 -6.98 3.26 -6.11
C PRO A 38 -7.04 1.75 -6.33
N PHE A 39 -5.94 1.12 -6.76
CA PHE A 39 -5.88 -0.34 -6.94
C PHE A 39 -5.74 -1.07 -5.61
N VAL A 40 -4.95 -0.52 -4.68
CA VAL A 40 -4.86 -1.04 -3.31
C VAL A 40 -6.20 -0.85 -2.59
N LEU A 41 -6.88 0.29 -2.80
CA LEU A 41 -8.23 0.52 -2.29
C LEU A 41 -9.22 -0.55 -2.77
N ALA A 42 -9.22 -0.85 -4.08
CA ALA A 42 -10.10 -1.89 -4.62
C ALA A 42 -9.78 -3.28 -4.04
N GLU A 43 -8.50 -3.61 -3.85
CA GLU A 43 -8.11 -4.90 -3.25
C GLU A 43 -8.50 -5.00 -1.78
N ILE A 44 -8.26 -3.96 -0.97
CA ILE A 44 -8.56 -4.01 0.46
C ILE A 44 -10.07 -4.02 0.71
N ASP A 45 -10.86 -3.28 -0.08
CA ASP A 45 -12.33 -3.28 -0.03
C ASP A 45 -12.86 -4.71 -0.23
N TYR A 46 -12.42 -5.37 -1.32
CA TYR A 46 -12.77 -6.76 -1.60
C TYR A 46 -12.34 -7.72 -0.48
N LEU A 47 -11.11 -7.57 0.03
CA LEU A 47 -10.58 -8.46 1.07
C LEU A 47 -11.29 -8.28 2.41
N LEU A 48 -11.65 -7.06 2.79
CA LEU A 48 -12.39 -6.80 4.02
C LEU A 48 -13.80 -7.40 3.93
N GLY A 49 -14.51 -7.20 2.82
CA GLY A 49 -15.83 -7.79 2.59
C GLY A 49 -15.80 -9.33 2.67
N GLU A 50 -14.79 -9.96 2.04
CA GLU A 50 -14.66 -11.43 1.99
C GLU A 50 -14.17 -12.05 3.32
N ARG A 51 -13.24 -11.40 4.03
CA ARG A 51 -12.49 -12.04 5.13
C ARG A 51 -12.82 -11.53 6.52
N VAL A 52 -13.32 -10.30 6.65
CA VAL A 52 -13.57 -9.65 7.94
C VAL A 52 -15.06 -9.38 8.14
N GLY A 53 -15.70 -8.82 7.11
CA GLY A 53 -17.14 -8.58 7.04
C GLY A 53 -17.49 -7.13 6.70
N PRO A 54 -18.77 -6.87 6.38
CA PRO A 54 -19.23 -5.60 5.80
C PRO A 54 -19.06 -4.39 6.73
N ALA A 55 -19.02 -4.60 8.05
CA ALA A 55 -18.80 -3.52 9.00
C ALA A 55 -17.36 -2.96 8.92
N ALA A 56 -16.36 -3.80 8.66
CA ALA A 56 -14.97 -3.36 8.53
C ALA A 56 -14.74 -2.62 7.20
N GLU A 57 -15.35 -3.11 6.12
CA GLU A 57 -15.40 -2.43 4.82
C GLU A 57 -15.99 -1.02 4.95
N GLN A 58 -17.19 -0.89 5.54
CA GLN A 58 -17.84 0.40 5.75
C GLN A 58 -17.02 1.35 6.64
N ALA A 59 -16.36 0.82 7.67
CA ALA A 59 -15.50 1.62 8.54
C ALA A 59 -14.30 2.19 7.76
N LEU A 60 -13.64 1.38 6.92
CA LEU A 60 -12.54 1.87 6.07
C LEU A 60 -13.01 2.99 5.13
N LEU A 61 -14.15 2.80 4.46
CA LEU A 61 -14.69 3.80 3.54
C LEU A 61 -15.04 5.11 4.26
N ALA A 62 -15.59 5.04 5.47
CA ALA A 62 -15.87 6.21 6.30
C ALA A 62 -14.58 6.96 6.71
N GLU A 63 -13.51 6.24 7.07
CA GLU A 63 -12.20 6.86 7.37
C GLU A 63 -11.59 7.55 6.15
N ILE A 64 -11.74 6.95 4.96
CA ILE A 64 -11.32 7.54 3.68
C ILE A 64 -12.12 8.81 3.38
N GLU A 65 -13.45 8.77 3.51
CA GLU A 65 -14.31 9.94 3.36
C GLU A 65 -13.93 11.06 4.35
N GLY A 66 -13.57 10.68 5.58
CA GLY A 66 -13.11 11.60 6.62
C GLY A 66 -11.76 12.30 6.33
N GLY A 67 -11.07 11.93 5.23
CA GLY A 67 -9.83 12.57 4.80
C GLY A 67 -8.57 12.05 5.49
N ALA A 68 -8.63 10.89 6.16
CA ALA A 68 -7.46 10.26 6.76
C ALA A 68 -6.44 9.77 5.70
N PHE A 69 -6.90 9.56 4.46
CA PHE A 69 -6.13 9.04 3.35
C PHE A 69 -6.06 10.05 2.19
N GLU A 70 -4.92 10.09 1.52
CA GLU A 70 -4.76 10.77 0.24
C GLU A 70 -4.98 9.76 -0.89
N LEU A 71 -6.00 10.00 -1.73
CA LEU A 71 -6.35 9.19 -2.89
C LEU A 71 -5.86 9.87 -4.18
N PRO A 72 -4.63 9.58 -4.65
CA PRO A 72 -4.13 10.15 -5.89
C PRO A 72 -4.97 9.68 -7.10
N PRO A 73 -5.25 10.56 -8.07
CA PRO A 73 -5.71 10.10 -9.37
C PRO A 73 -4.63 9.25 -10.03
N PHE A 74 -5.06 8.28 -10.83
CA PHE A 74 -4.17 7.39 -11.59
C PHE A 74 -4.64 7.35 -13.04
N ASP A 75 -3.94 8.07 -13.90
CA ASP A 75 -4.35 8.31 -15.29
C ASP A 75 -3.68 7.35 -16.28
N ALA A 76 -3.91 7.55 -17.59
CA ALA A 76 -3.32 6.72 -18.63
C ALA A 76 -1.78 6.81 -18.70
N ALA A 77 -1.19 7.96 -18.35
CA ALA A 77 0.26 8.12 -18.31
C ALA A 77 0.85 7.31 -17.14
N ASP A 78 0.15 7.29 -16.01
CA ASP A 78 0.50 6.47 -14.86
C ASP A 78 0.37 4.98 -15.14
N ILE A 79 -0.68 4.56 -15.86
CA ILE A 79 -0.82 3.18 -16.35
C ILE A 79 0.36 2.82 -17.26
N GLY A 80 0.77 3.73 -18.16
CA GLY A 80 1.96 3.53 -18.99
C GLY A 80 3.24 3.40 -18.16
N ALA A 81 3.36 4.13 -17.04
CA ALA A 81 4.47 4.00 -16.10
C ALA A 81 4.44 2.67 -15.34
N ALA A 82 3.27 2.25 -14.86
CA ALA A 82 3.07 0.97 -14.20
C ALA A 82 3.39 -0.21 -15.13
N LEU A 83 2.97 -0.14 -16.41
CA LEU A 83 3.31 -1.15 -17.41
C LEU A 83 4.83 -1.32 -17.56
N ARG A 84 5.58 -0.21 -17.66
CA ARG A 84 7.06 -0.27 -17.71
C ARG A 84 7.68 -0.88 -16.46
N VAL A 85 7.05 -0.68 -15.29
CA VAL A 85 7.47 -1.34 -14.04
C VAL A 85 7.21 -2.85 -14.14
N ILE A 86 6.02 -3.26 -14.56
CA ILE A 86 5.65 -4.68 -14.72
C ILE A 86 6.58 -5.37 -15.71
N GLU A 87 6.85 -4.74 -16.86
CA GLU A 87 7.79 -5.25 -17.87
C GLU A 87 9.22 -5.40 -17.33
N ARG A 88 9.69 -4.44 -16.50
CA ARG A 88 11.01 -4.51 -15.87
C ARG A 88 11.15 -5.71 -14.93
N TYR A 89 10.07 -6.09 -14.26
CA TYR A 89 10.04 -7.19 -13.30
C TYR A 89 9.30 -8.41 -13.87
N SER A 90 9.41 -8.69 -15.18
CA SER A 90 8.62 -9.73 -15.87
C SER A 90 8.75 -11.15 -15.31
N ASP A 91 9.87 -11.45 -14.66
CA ASP A 91 10.12 -12.76 -14.02
C ASP A 91 9.31 -12.93 -12.72
N PHE A 92 8.62 -11.87 -12.29
CA PHE A 92 7.87 -11.78 -11.04
C PHE A 92 6.47 -11.18 -11.32
N PRO A 93 5.35 -11.89 -11.08
CA PRO A 93 4.02 -11.40 -11.40
C PRO A 93 3.59 -10.30 -10.40
N LEU A 94 4.05 -9.08 -10.65
CA LEU A 94 3.89 -7.92 -9.77
C LEU A 94 2.44 -7.45 -9.64
N GLY A 95 1.67 -7.50 -10.73
CA GLY A 95 0.32 -6.94 -10.78
C GLY A 95 0.30 -5.40 -10.78
N LEU A 96 -0.89 -4.85 -10.97
CA LEU A 96 -1.06 -3.39 -11.10
C LEU A 96 -1.02 -2.66 -9.75
N ALA A 97 -1.47 -3.29 -8.66
CA ALA A 97 -1.42 -2.71 -7.32
C ALA A 97 0.03 -2.39 -6.89
N ASP A 98 0.92 -3.38 -6.88
CA ASP A 98 2.32 -3.17 -6.52
C ASP A 98 3.04 -2.22 -7.50
N ALA A 99 2.77 -2.35 -8.80
CA ALA A 99 3.34 -1.45 -9.80
C ALA A 99 2.91 0.00 -9.59
N SER A 100 1.66 0.23 -9.18
CA SER A 100 1.16 1.56 -8.86
C SER A 100 1.89 2.17 -7.65
N LEU A 101 2.29 1.37 -6.67
CA LEU A 101 3.05 1.85 -5.52
C LEU A 101 4.47 2.30 -5.91
N VAL A 102 5.09 1.66 -6.91
CA VAL A 102 6.35 2.15 -7.50
C VAL A 102 6.15 3.49 -8.21
N VAL A 103 5.07 3.64 -8.97
CA VAL A 103 4.73 4.92 -9.65
C VAL A 103 4.47 6.03 -8.63
N LEU A 104 3.69 5.74 -7.58
CA LEU A 104 3.39 6.70 -6.53
C LEU A 104 4.63 7.04 -5.69
N SER A 105 5.53 6.08 -5.46
CA SER A 105 6.82 6.33 -4.81
C SER A 105 7.62 7.39 -5.56
N GLU A 106 7.69 7.30 -6.88
CA GLU A 106 8.37 8.32 -7.71
C GLU A 106 7.66 9.67 -7.66
N ARG A 107 6.33 9.69 -7.74
CA ARG A 107 5.52 10.92 -7.72
C ARG A 107 5.67 11.69 -6.40
N TYR A 108 5.51 10.99 -5.28
CA TYR A 108 5.54 11.56 -3.94
C TYR A 108 6.94 11.64 -3.34
N ARG A 109 7.96 11.13 -4.05
CA ARG A 109 9.36 11.13 -3.62
C ARG A 109 9.56 10.45 -2.26
N THR A 110 8.76 9.42 -1.98
CA THR A 110 8.79 8.67 -0.72
C THR A 110 9.21 7.22 -0.96
N LEU A 111 9.92 6.64 0.00
CA LEU A 111 10.27 5.22 0.03
C LEU A 111 9.59 4.47 1.17
N SER A 112 8.95 5.20 2.09
CA SER A 112 8.29 4.61 3.25
C SER A 112 7.00 3.93 2.82
N LEU A 113 6.92 2.62 3.03
CA LEU A 113 5.82 1.77 2.59
C LEU A 113 5.35 0.88 3.74
N LEU A 114 4.06 0.98 4.08
CA LEU A 114 3.42 0.01 4.97
C LEU A 114 3.10 -1.26 4.16
N SER A 115 3.86 -2.33 4.35
CA SER A 115 3.63 -3.63 3.71
C SER A 115 4.19 -4.76 4.56
N LEU A 116 3.52 -5.91 4.52
CA LEU A 116 4.03 -7.18 5.06
C LEU A 116 4.60 -8.09 3.97
N ASP A 117 4.48 -7.73 2.69
CA ASP A 117 5.06 -8.49 1.58
C ASP A 117 6.51 -8.10 1.32
N GLU A 118 7.37 -8.53 2.23
CA GLU A 118 8.79 -8.23 2.14
C GLU A 118 9.46 -8.85 0.93
N ARG A 119 8.98 -10.02 0.47
CA ARG A 119 9.61 -10.72 -0.65
C ARG A 119 9.42 -9.93 -1.94
N HIS A 120 8.24 -9.35 -2.13
CA HIS A 120 7.96 -8.53 -3.30
C HIS A 120 8.71 -7.20 -3.19
N PHE A 121 8.46 -6.41 -2.15
CA PHE A 121 8.93 -5.03 -2.09
C PHE A 121 10.44 -4.86 -1.83
N ARG A 122 11.14 -5.86 -1.28
CA ARG A 122 12.62 -5.82 -1.18
C ARG A 122 13.30 -5.96 -2.54
N THR A 123 12.63 -6.58 -3.52
CA THR A 123 13.14 -6.71 -4.89
C THR A 123 12.90 -5.43 -5.70
N LEU A 124 11.77 -4.76 -5.43
CA LEU A 124 11.39 -3.53 -6.11
C LEU A 124 12.29 -2.35 -5.75
N ARG A 125 12.27 -1.36 -6.63
CA ARG A 125 12.98 -0.09 -6.49
C ARG A 125 11.99 1.04 -6.72
N GLY A 126 11.80 1.86 -5.69
CA GLY A 126 10.96 3.05 -5.73
C GLY A 126 11.76 4.28 -6.16
N HIS A 127 11.47 5.42 -5.52
CA HIS A 127 12.01 6.72 -5.88
C HIS A 127 13.53 6.74 -6.13
N ARG A 128 13.92 7.14 -7.35
CA ARG A 128 15.32 7.21 -7.83
C ARG A 128 16.02 5.85 -7.82
N GLY A 129 15.27 4.77 -8.00
CA GLY A 129 15.83 3.42 -8.02
C GLY A 129 16.34 2.93 -6.66
N ARG A 130 15.89 3.54 -5.56
CA ARG A 130 16.27 3.14 -4.19
C ARG A 130 15.33 2.06 -3.64
N PRO A 131 15.80 1.20 -2.71
CA PRO A 131 14.94 0.22 -2.05
C PRO A 131 13.85 0.90 -1.21
N PHE A 132 12.70 0.26 -1.05
CA PHE A 132 11.66 0.69 -0.13
C PHE A 132 12.10 0.54 1.33
N GLU A 133 11.62 1.45 2.17
CA GLU A 133 11.72 1.41 3.62
C GLU A 133 10.41 0.79 4.14
N LEU A 134 10.45 -0.51 4.44
CA LEU A 134 9.25 -1.25 4.83
C LEU A 134 8.89 -1.00 6.29
N ILE A 135 7.60 -0.81 6.52
CA ILE A 135 7.00 -0.55 7.82
C ILE A 135 6.00 -1.68 8.13
N PRO A 136 6.06 -2.31 9.32
CA PRO A 136 7.11 -2.16 10.33
C PRO A 136 8.45 -2.72 9.85
N GLU A 137 9.57 -2.16 10.32
CA GLU A 137 10.89 -2.69 10.02
C GLU A 137 11.03 -4.11 10.57
N THR A 138 11.45 -5.05 9.73
CA THR A 138 11.82 -6.40 10.16
C THR A 138 13.16 -6.35 10.87
N ARG A 139 13.21 -6.85 12.10
CA ARG A 139 14.46 -7.11 12.82
C ARG A 139 15.24 -8.27 12.23
#